data_AF-A0A0F9EBA1-F1
#
_entry.id   AF-A0A0F9EBA1-F1
#
_cell.length_a   1.000
_cell.length_b   1.000
_cell.length_c   1.000
_cell.angle_alpha   90.00
_cell.angle_beta   90.00
_cell.angle_gamma   90.00
#
_symmetry.space_group_name_H-M   'P 1'
#
loop_
_entity.id
_entity.type
_entity.pdbx_description
1 polymer ?
#
loop_
_entity_poly.entity_id
_entity_poly.type
_entity_poly.pdbx_seq_one_letter_code
_entity_poly.pdbx_strand_id
1 'polypeptide(L)'
;MTEKKEKIMLKWNSDHGQFSPIESDTDMKYGIFIELLEEEEKWRYFYIKGASLIDRRTALRAANGISKAGFLHPERNRRYGVECNLEEEVSPYEDMPDNLKKTQRFWYKGEYKEY
;
A
#
# COMPACT_ATOMS: atom_id res chain seq x y z
N MET A 1 -16.49 14.49 -25.11
CA MET A 1 -16.96 14.16 -23.75
C MET A 1 -15.77 13.60 -23.01
N THR A 2 -15.16 14.39 -22.13
CA THR A 2 -14.06 13.93 -21.27
C THR A 2 -14.69 13.09 -20.16
N GLU A 3 -14.66 11.77 -20.31
CA GLU A 3 -14.96 10.86 -19.21
C GLU A 3 -14.06 11.26 -18.03
N LYS A 4 -14.68 11.68 -16.91
CA LYS A 4 -13.93 11.89 -15.68
C LYS A 4 -13.35 10.53 -15.30
N LYS A 5 -12.05 10.33 -15.54
CA LYS A 5 -11.32 9.16 -15.07
C LYS A 5 -11.55 9.06 -13.57
N GLU A 6 -12.10 7.93 -13.14
CA GLU A 6 -12.41 7.72 -11.74
C GLU A 6 -11.12 7.55 -10.97
N LYS A 7 -10.97 8.39 -9.95
CA LYS A 7 -9.84 8.29 -9.04
C LYS A 7 -10.14 7.16 -8.05
N ILE A 8 -9.52 6.00 -8.24
CA ILE A 8 -9.66 4.88 -7.32
C ILE A 8 -8.64 5.04 -6.21
N MET A 9 -9.14 5.31 -5.01
CA MET A 9 -8.34 5.39 -3.80
C MET A 9 -8.93 4.45 -2.76
N LEU A 10 -8.06 3.64 -2.17
CA LEU A 10 -8.43 2.62 -1.20
C LEU A 10 -7.65 2.84 0.09
N LYS A 11 -8.30 2.64 1.23
CA LYS A 11 -7.71 2.72 2.57
C LYS A 11 -7.61 1.33 3.17
N TRP A 12 -6.50 1.07 3.86
CA TRP A 12 -6.29 -0.13 4.63
C TRP A 12 -7.21 -0.16 5.85
N ASN A 13 -8.00 -1.22 5.98
CA ASN A 13 -8.76 -1.54 7.17
C ASN A 13 -8.04 -2.67 7.92
N SER A 14 -7.44 -2.33 9.07
CA SER A 14 -6.70 -3.26 9.92
C SER A 14 -7.58 -4.36 10.52
N ASP A 15 -8.84 -4.05 10.83
CA ASP A 15 -9.75 -4.98 11.50
C ASP A 15 -10.20 -6.10 10.56
N HIS A 16 -10.24 -5.82 9.26
CA HIS A 16 -10.62 -6.77 8.22
C HIS A 16 -9.43 -7.27 7.38
N GLY A 17 -8.24 -6.70 7.56
CA GLY A 17 -7.05 -7.06 6.79
C GLY A 17 -7.21 -6.84 5.28
N GLN A 18 -7.97 -5.82 4.87
CA GLN A 18 -8.28 -5.56 3.46
C GLN A 18 -8.32 -4.06 3.12
N PHE A 19 -8.18 -3.75 1.85
CA PHE A 19 -8.39 -2.40 1.32
C PHE A 19 -9.86 -2.17 1.00
N SER A 20 -10.37 -1.00 1.40
CA SER A 20 -11.73 -0.55 1.12
C SER A 20 -11.71 0.80 0.40
N PRO A 21 -12.62 1.07 -0.55
CA PRO A 21 -12.74 2.39 -1.16
C PRO A 21 -12.96 3.46 -0.10
N ILE A 22 -12.35 4.65 -0.30
CA ILE A 22 -12.72 5.83 0.48
C ILE A 22 -13.83 6.59 -0.23
N GLU A 23 -14.79 7.10 0.53
CA GLU A 23 -15.90 7.89 0.00
C GLU A 23 -15.57 9.39 -0.03
N SER A 24 -14.59 9.83 0.78
CA SER A 24 -14.19 11.23 0.88
C SER A 24 -12.74 11.41 1.30
N ASP A 25 -12.13 12.52 0.83
CA ASP A 25 -10.81 12.98 1.27
C ASP A 25 -10.75 13.22 2.79
N THR A 26 -11.89 13.40 3.47
CA THR A 26 -11.92 13.52 4.94
C THR A 26 -11.40 12.28 5.65
N ASP A 27 -11.40 11.12 4.99
CA ASP A 27 -10.88 9.85 5.51
C ASP A 27 -9.35 9.75 5.45
N MET A 28 -8.70 10.68 4.74
CA MET A 28 -7.24 10.78 4.58
C MET A 28 -6.54 11.50 5.73
N LYS A 29 -7.08 11.46 6.96
CA LYS A 29 -6.39 12.06 8.12
C LYS A 29 -5.29 11.17 8.69
N TYR A 30 -5.46 9.85 8.60
CA TYR A 30 -4.53 8.85 9.10
C TYR A 30 -4.77 7.51 8.38
N GLY A 31 -3.72 6.69 8.28
CA GLY A 31 -3.82 5.32 7.76
C GLY A 31 -2.85 5.03 6.62
N ILE A 32 -3.11 3.92 5.95
CA ILE A 32 -2.35 3.41 4.81
C ILE A 32 -3.30 3.38 3.61
N PHE A 33 -2.79 3.74 2.44
CA PHE A 33 -3.59 3.97 1.26
C PHE A 33 -2.92 3.38 0.02
N ILE A 34 -3.75 3.03 -0.96
CA ILE A 34 -3.32 2.79 -2.33
C ILE A 34 -4.18 3.59 -3.30
N GLU A 35 -3.55 4.15 -4.32
CA GLU A 35 -4.19 4.94 -5.38
C GLU A 35 -3.87 4.34 -6.73
N LEU A 36 -4.89 4.15 -7.57
CA LEU A 36 -4.67 3.73 -8.96
C LEU A 36 -4.39 4.97 -9.82
N LEU A 37 -3.23 4.96 -10.45
CA LEU A 37 -2.85 5.91 -11.48
C LEU A 37 -2.93 5.18 -12.83
N GLU A 38 -4.13 5.18 -13.41
CA GLU A 38 -4.40 4.44 -14.66
C GLU A 38 -3.51 4.88 -15.82
N GLU A 39 -3.15 6.16 -15.89
CA GLU A 39 -2.27 6.70 -16.95
C GLU A 39 -0.84 6.17 -16.87
N GLU A 40 -0.43 5.75 -15.69
CA GLU A 40 0.92 5.28 -15.40
C GLU A 40 0.94 3.76 -15.15
N GLU A 41 -0.20 3.08 -15.34
CA GLU A 41 -0.39 1.64 -15.07
C GLU A 41 0.18 1.22 -13.70
N LYS A 42 -0.05 2.04 -12.68
CA LYS A 42 0.53 1.82 -11.35
C LYS A 42 -0.44 2.04 -10.21
N TRP A 43 -0.29 1.19 -9.20
CA TRP A 43 -0.77 1.42 -7.86
C TRP A 43 0.29 2.17 -7.06
N ARG A 44 -0.08 3.30 -6.52
CA ARG A 44 0.75 4.07 -5.61
C ARG A 44 0.38 3.73 -4.17
N TYR A 45 1.30 3.15 -3.42
CA TYR A 45 1.19 2.87 -2.00
C TYR A 45 1.81 4.01 -1.18
N PHE A 46 1.04 4.53 -0.22
CA PHE A 46 1.51 5.58 0.68
C PHE A 46 0.81 5.48 2.04
N TYR A 47 1.35 6.16 3.04
CA TYR A 47 0.76 6.19 4.37
C TYR A 47 0.95 7.55 5.03
N ILE A 48 0.05 7.88 5.94
CA ILE A 48 0.13 9.09 6.76
C ILE A 48 0.68 8.70 8.14
N LYS A 49 1.48 9.59 8.74
CA LYS A 49 2.13 9.36 10.04
C LYS A 49 1.10 8.88 11.08
N GLY A 50 1.46 7.80 11.78
CA GLY A 50 0.60 7.15 12.80
C GLY A 50 0.31 5.67 12.53
N ALA A 51 0.48 5.18 11.29
CA ALA A 51 0.31 3.76 10.97
C ALA A 51 1.41 2.89 11.63
N SER A 52 1.05 1.77 12.25
CA SER A 52 2.04 0.87 12.85
C SER A 52 2.91 0.20 11.78
N LEU A 53 4.13 -0.21 12.13
CA LEU A 53 5.02 -0.93 11.21
C LEU A 53 4.40 -2.25 10.73
N ILE A 54 3.66 -2.93 11.61
CA ILE A 54 3.00 -4.20 11.32
C ILE A 54 1.88 -3.98 10.29
N ASP A 55 1.07 -2.93 10.49
CA ASP A 55 0.01 -2.58 9.55
C ASP A 55 0.59 -2.22 8.19
N ARG A 56 1.66 -1.42 8.14
CA ARG A 56 2.34 -1.06 6.89
C ARG A 56 2.79 -2.29 6.11
N ARG A 57 3.44 -3.26 6.78
CA ARG A 57 3.92 -4.48 6.11
C ARG A 57 2.76 -5.36 5.62
N THR A 58 1.71 -5.45 6.41
CA THR A 58 0.54 -6.28 6.08
C THR A 58 -0.23 -5.65 4.91
N ALA A 59 -0.45 -4.34 4.97
CA ALA A 59 -1.08 -3.57 3.92
C ALA A 59 -0.26 -3.63 2.62
N LEU A 60 1.07 -3.51 2.67
CA LEU A 60 1.92 -3.61 1.48
C LEU A 60 1.80 -4.98 0.79
N ARG A 61 1.73 -6.07 1.57
CA ARG A 61 1.49 -7.41 1.02
C ARG A 61 0.13 -7.51 0.34
N ALA A 62 -0.92 -6.96 0.96
CA ALA A 62 -2.25 -6.92 0.37
C ALA A 62 -2.27 -6.05 -0.91
N ALA A 63 -1.58 -4.91 -0.91
CA ALA A 63 -1.44 -4.03 -2.07
C ALA A 63 -0.76 -4.73 -3.25
N ASN A 64 0.29 -5.53 -3.00
CA ASN A 64 0.95 -6.34 -4.01
C ASN A 64 0.02 -7.46 -4.55
N GLY A 65 -0.88 -7.98 -3.72
CA GLY A 65 -1.96 -8.86 -4.18
C GLY A 65 -2.90 -8.15 -5.16
N ILE A 66 -3.31 -6.93 -4.81
CA ILE A 66 -4.18 -6.08 -5.64
C ILE A 66 -3.49 -5.69 -6.94
N SER A 67 -2.21 -5.32 -6.92
CA SER A 67 -1.49 -4.89 -8.12
C SER A 67 -1.40 -5.99 -9.18
N LYS A 68 -1.38 -7.26 -8.76
CA LYS A 68 -1.42 -8.42 -9.65
C LYS A 68 -2.83 -8.79 -10.09
N ALA A 69 -3.74 -8.94 -9.13
CA ALA A 69 -5.08 -9.51 -9.39
C ALA A 69 -6.13 -8.47 -9.81
N GLY A 70 -5.83 -7.18 -9.63
CA GLY A 70 -6.76 -6.06 -9.70
C GLY A 70 -7.66 -5.95 -8.47
N PHE A 71 -8.12 -4.72 -8.22
CA PHE A 71 -9.15 -4.45 -7.22
C PHE A 71 -10.54 -4.67 -7.81
N LEU A 72 -11.37 -5.50 -7.18
CA LEU A 72 -12.77 -5.69 -7.58
C LEU A 72 -13.65 -4.67 -6.86
N HIS A 73 -14.22 -3.73 -7.61
CA HIS A 73 -15.09 -2.72 -7.03
C HIS A 73 -16.43 -3.34 -6.57
N PRO A 74 -16.82 -3.22 -5.29
CA PRO A 74 -17.94 -3.96 -4.70
C PRO A 74 -19.28 -3.69 -5.39
N GLU A 75 -19.55 -2.45 -5.78
CA GLU A 75 -20.83 -2.07 -6.39
C GLU A 75 -20.92 -2.32 -7.90
N ARG A 76 -19.78 -2.31 -8.59
CA ARG A 76 -19.74 -2.25 -10.07
C ARG A 76 -19.30 -3.56 -10.70
N ASN A 77 -18.78 -4.49 -9.91
CA ASN A 77 -18.28 -5.78 -10.36
C ASN A 77 -17.26 -5.67 -11.50
N ARG A 78 -16.49 -4.57 -11.54
CA ARG A 78 -15.39 -4.33 -12.47
C ARG A 78 -14.08 -4.43 -11.70
N ARG A 79 -13.07 -5.03 -12.34
CA ARG A 79 -11.69 -5.04 -11.82
C ARG A 79 -10.92 -3.86 -12.38
N TYR A 80 -10.13 -3.24 -11.50
CA TYR A 80 -9.30 -2.10 -11.82
C TYR A 80 -7.84 -2.39 -11.47
N GLY A 81 -6.92 -1.85 -12.26
CA GLY A 81 -5.48 -1.93 -12.01
C GLY A 81 -4.93 -3.37 -11.97
N VAL A 82 -5.42 -4.22 -12.88
CA VAL A 82 -4.89 -5.59 -13.07
C VAL A 82 -3.51 -5.49 -13.71
N GLU A 83 -2.55 -6.28 -13.22
CA GLU A 83 -1.16 -6.29 -13.71
C GLU A 83 -0.47 -4.91 -13.68
N CYS A 84 -0.90 -4.01 -12.78
CA CYS A 84 -0.26 -2.73 -12.58
C CYS A 84 0.99 -2.85 -11.67
N ASN A 85 1.95 -1.95 -11.88
CA ASN A 85 3.12 -1.84 -11.03
C ASN A 85 2.74 -1.29 -9.65
N LEU A 86 3.40 -1.74 -8.58
CA LEU A 86 3.22 -1.17 -7.25
C LEU A 86 4.42 -0.28 -6.92
N GLU A 87 4.18 1.02 -6.75
CA GLU A 87 5.19 2.00 -6.34
C GLU A 87 4.90 2.52 -4.93
N GLU A 88 5.93 2.61 -4.09
CA GLU A 88 5.82 3.13 -2.72
C GLU A 88 6.30 4.60 -2.69
N GLU A 89 5.45 5.54 -2.23
CA GLU A 89 5.79 6.98 -2.18
C GLU A 89 6.49 7.38 -0.88
N VAL A 90 6.34 6.60 0.20
CA VAL A 90 7.03 6.83 1.48
C VAL A 90 7.82 5.58 1.85
N SER A 91 9.14 5.73 2.00
CA SER A 91 10.02 4.61 2.31
C SER A 91 9.62 3.96 3.64
N PRO A 92 9.44 2.63 3.71
CA PRO A 92 9.04 1.93 4.95
C PRO A 92 10.10 2.05 6.07
N TYR A 93 11.25 2.66 5.79
CA TYR A 93 12.36 2.85 6.71
C TYR A 93 12.53 4.30 7.17
N GLU A 94 11.79 5.27 6.63
CA GLU A 94 11.99 6.68 6.98
C GLU A 94 11.70 6.97 8.46
N ASP A 95 10.70 6.29 9.03
CA ASP A 95 10.31 6.43 10.45
C ASP A 95 10.98 5.38 11.38
N MET A 96 11.87 4.54 10.85
CA MET A 96 12.48 3.48 11.64
C MET A 96 13.65 4.08 12.47
N PRO A 97 13.70 3.89 13.80
CA PRO A 97 14.82 4.36 14.59
C PRO A 97 16.12 3.70 14.10
N ASP A 98 17.22 4.46 14.08
CA ASP A 98 18.44 4.07 13.35
C ASP A 98 19.10 2.77 13.85
N ASN A 99 18.78 2.37 15.08
CA ASN A 99 19.20 1.11 15.67
C ASN A 99 18.57 -0.13 14.97
N LEU A 100 17.33 -0.04 14.51
CA LEU A 100 16.61 -1.12 13.81
C LEU A 100 16.96 -1.21 12.32
N LYS A 101 17.29 -0.07 11.68
CA LYS A 101 17.79 -0.03 10.30
C LYS A 101 19.06 -0.85 10.12
N LYS A 102 19.95 -0.81 11.13
CA LYS A 102 21.22 -1.56 11.11
C LYS A 102 20.99 -3.07 11.23
N THR A 103 20.13 -3.52 12.14
CA THR A 103 19.92 -4.95 12.44
C THR A 103 19.29 -5.71 11.27
N GLN A 104 18.32 -5.12 10.55
CA GLN A 104 17.69 -5.82 9.41
C GLN A 104 18.65 -6.00 8.22
N ARG A 105 19.56 -5.05 7.96
CA ARG A 105 20.59 -5.22 6.90
C ARG A 105 21.55 -6.38 7.18
N PHE A 106 21.80 -6.72 8.45
CA PHE A 106 22.63 -7.86 8.82
C PHE A 106 21.91 -9.19 8.60
N TRP A 107 20.60 -9.28 8.89
CA TRP A 107 19.82 -10.51 8.71
C TRP A 107 19.70 -10.94 7.24
N TYR A 108 19.51 -10.00 6.31
CA TYR A 108 19.39 -10.32 4.88
C TYR A 108 20.73 -10.46 4.14
N LYS A 109 21.87 -10.26 4.83
CA LYS A 109 23.20 -10.47 4.24
C LYS A 109 23.72 -11.90 4.37
N GLY A 110 22.96 -12.81 4.99
CA GLY A 110 23.35 -14.23 5.12
C GLY A 110 24.54 -14.48 6.05
N GLU A 111 25.05 -13.45 6.73
CA GLU A 111 26.13 -13.57 7.72
C GLU A 111 25.55 -13.89 9.10
N TYR A 112 24.82 -15.00 9.21
CA TYR A 112 24.50 -15.55 10.52
C TYR A 112 25.74 -16.31 11.00
N LYS A 113 26.53 -15.69 11.88
CA LYS A 113 27.50 -16.45 12.68
C LYS A 113 26.69 -17.25 13.70
N GLU A 114 26.64 -18.56 13.48
CA GLU A 114 26.29 -19.52 14.53
C GLU A 114 27.22 -19.29 15.73
N TYR A 115 26.62 -19.04 16.90
CA TYR A 115 27.25 -19.16 18.20
C TYR A 115 26.37 -20.08 19.05
#